data_AF-A0A058ZQT9-F1
#
_entry.id   AF-A0A058ZQT9-F1
#
_cell.length_a   1.000
_cell.length_b   1.000
_cell.length_c   1.000
_cell.angle_alpha   90.00
_cell.angle_beta   90.00
_cell.angle_gamma   90.00
#
_symmetry.space_group_name_H-M   'P 1'
#
loop_
_entity.id
_entity.type
_entity.pdbx_description
1 polymer ?
#
loop_
_entity_poly.entity_id
_entity_poly.type
_entity_poly.pdbx_seq_one_letter_code
_entity_poly.pdbx_strand_id
1 'polypeptide(L)'
;MGFPGFRVGIVYSYNDAVVECGRRMSSFGLVSSQTQYLIASMLSDDQFIGKFLLESAERLETRHKNFTDGLHQVGIKCLSGNAGLFLWMDLRELLMESTVEAETALWRGIINEFKLNVSPGSSFHCSEPGWFRVCIANMNEETMKVALARIREFVRRNGDKLNRKEKCRQSDLRLRLSFRRMDDVLRSPCIMSPHSPIPQSPLVQART
;
A
#
# COMPACT_ATOMS: atom_id res chain seq x y z
N MET A 1 -12.64 -11.29 12.51
CA MET A 1 -12.33 -12.68 12.92
C MET A 1 -10.86 -12.86 13.31
N GLY A 2 -9.89 -12.48 12.47
CA GLY A 2 -8.49 -12.29 12.94
C GLY A 2 -7.63 -13.55 13.09
N PHE A 3 -8.04 -14.68 12.51
CA PHE A 3 -7.30 -15.95 12.55
C PHE A 3 -6.78 -16.38 11.17
N PRO A 4 -5.96 -15.56 10.47
CA PRO A 4 -5.47 -15.94 9.15
C PRO A 4 -4.77 -17.31 9.18
N GLY A 5 -4.12 -17.66 10.31
CA GLY A 5 -3.43 -18.93 10.58
C GLY A 5 -4.26 -20.19 10.37
N PHE A 6 -5.59 -20.11 10.48
CA PHE A 6 -6.48 -21.25 10.38
C PHE A 6 -6.76 -21.69 8.93
N ARG A 7 -6.31 -20.91 7.94
CA ARG A 7 -6.40 -21.24 6.51
C ARG A 7 -7.82 -21.55 6.03
N VAL A 8 -8.79 -20.76 6.51
CA VAL A 8 -10.21 -20.93 6.13
C VAL A 8 -10.54 -19.95 5.01
N GLY A 9 -10.75 -20.48 3.81
CA GLY A 9 -11.23 -19.76 2.63
C GLY A 9 -12.52 -20.40 2.12
N ILE A 10 -13.42 -19.58 1.59
CA ILE A 10 -14.73 -20.00 1.10
C ILE A 10 -14.90 -19.45 -0.31
N VAL A 11 -15.39 -20.29 -1.23
CA VAL A 11 -15.84 -19.88 -2.56
C VAL A 11 -17.34 -20.07 -2.60
N TYR A 12 -18.07 -19.02 -2.95
CA TYR A 12 -19.52 -19.03 -3.10
C TYR A 12 -19.87 -18.64 -4.54
N SER A 13 -20.70 -19.44 -5.20
CA SER A 13 -21.13 -19.23 -6.58
C SER A 13 -22.54 -19.75 -6.77
N TYR A 14 -23.36 -19.02 -7.53
CA TYR A 14 -24.67 -19.48 -7.99
C TYR A 14 -24.58 -20.43 -9.20
N ASN A 15 -23.39 -20.59 -9.78
CA ASN A 15 -23.16 -21.46 -10.92
C ASN A 15 -22.63 -22.83 -10.44
N ASP A 16 -23.45 -23.87 -10.61
CA ASP A 16 -23.14 -25.24 -10.18
C ASP A 16 -21.87 -25.80 -10.83
N ALA A 17 -21.59 -25.47 -12.10
CA ALA A 17 -20.37 -25.91 -12.77
C ALA A 17 -19.13 -25.32 -12.10
N VAL A 18 -19.20 -24.07 -11.63
CA VAL A 18 -18.13 -23.43 -10.86
C VAL A 18 -17.99 -24.07 -9.48
N VAL A 19 -19.10 -24.38 -8.82
CA VAL A 19 -19.09 -25.06 -7.50
C VAL A 19 -18.46 -26.45 -7.62
N GLU A 20 -18.83 -27.22 -8.64
CA GLU A 20 -18.31 -28.56 -8.85
C GLU A 20 -16.82 -28.55 -9.20
N CYS A 21 -16.41 -27.68 -10.13
CA CYS A 21 -15.00 -27.48 -10.46
C CYS A 21 -14.18 -27.07 -9.23
N GLY A 22 -14.65 -26.06 -8.49
CA GLY A 22 -14.02 -25.57 -7.27
C GLY A 22 -13.91 -26.66 -6.19
N ARG A 23 -14.94 -27.50 -6.03
CA ARG A 23 -14.92 -28.63 -5.10
C ARG A 23 -13.85 -29.66 -5.46
N ARG A 24 -13.73 -30.04 -6.73
CA ARG A 24 -12.68 -30.97 -7.18
C ARG A 24 -11.28 -30.39 -6.93
N MET A 25 -11.09 -29.10 -7.23
CA MET A 25 -9.83 -28.40 -6.97
C MET A 25 -9.53 -28.20 -5.48
N SER A 26 -10.55 -28.12 -4.62
CA SER A 26 -10.37 -27.89 -3.18
C SER A 26 -9.58 -29.00 -2.48
N SER A 27 -9.50 -30.20 -3.06
CA SER A 27 -8.74 -31.34 -2.54
C SER A 27 -7.28 -31.02 -2.23
N PHE A 28 -6.67 -30.06 -2.93
CA PHE A 28 -5.28 -29.62 -2.71
C PHE A 28 -5.11 -28.60 -1.57
N GLY A 29 -6.20 -28.13 -0.96
CA GLY A 29 -6.17 -27.07 0.04
C GLY A 29 -7.34 -27.12 1.01
N LEU A 30 -7.77 -28.33 1.38
CA LEU A 30 -8.89 -28.51 2.30
C LEU A 30 -8.59 -27.91 3.68
N VAL A 31 -9.62 -27.33 4.29
CA VAL A 31 -9.56 -26.87 5.69
C VAL A 31 -9.43 -28.08 6.61
N SER A 32 -8.55 -28.02 7.61
CA SER A 32 -8.42 -29.06 8.64
C SER A 32 -9.78 -29.38 9.28
N SER A 33 -10.11 -30.66 9.43
CA SER A 33 -11.37 -31.10 10.06
C SER A 33 -11.52 -30.57 11.49
N GLN A 34 -10.42 -30.49 12.24
CA GLN A 34 -10.42 -29.88 13.58
C GLN A 34 -10.79 -28.39 13.53
N THR A 35 -10.22 -27.64 12.58
CA THR A 35 -10.55 -26.23 12.37
C THR A 35 -12.00 -26.06 11.94
N GLN A 36 -12.51 -26.94 11.08
CA GLN A 36 -13.93 -26.93 10.67
C GLN A 36 -14.84 -27.11 11.89
N TYR A 37 -14.57 -28.10 12.76
CA TYR A 37 -15.37 -28.33 13.97
C TYR A 37 -15.35 -27.13 14.93
N LEU A 38 -14.16 -26.56 15.16
CA LEU A 38 -13.99 -25.39 16.01
C LEU A 38 -14.78 -24.19 15.48
N ILE A 39 -14.62 -23.86 14.20
CA ILE A 39 -15.26 -22.70 13.60
C ILE A 39 -16.77 -22.92 13.50
N ALA A 40 -17.24 -24.13 13.16
CA ALA A 40 -18.66 -24.44 13.14
C ALA A 40 -19.29 -24.23 14.52
N SER A 41 -18.65 -24.71 15.58
CA SER A 41 -19.13 -24.54 16.95
C SER A 41 -19.20 -23.06 17.35
N MET A 42 -18.18 -22.28 17.01
CA MET A 42 -18.11 -20.85 17.34
C MET A 42 -19.07 -19.99 16.50
N LEU A 43 -19.24 -20.31 15.20
CA LEU A 43 -20.15 -19.58 14.30
C LEU A 43 -21.63 -19.90 14.52
N SER A 44 -21.93 -21.02 15.19
CA SER A 44 -23.32 -21.39 15.54
C SER A 44 -23.82 -20.66 16.79
N ASP A 45 -22.96 -19.91 17.50
CA ASP A 45 -23.35 -19.08 18.63
C ASP A 45 -23.71 -17.66 18.15
N ASP A 46 -25.00 -17.44 17.90
CA ASP A 46 -25.53 -16.16 17.42
C ASP A 46 -25.25 -15.00 18.38
N GLN A 47 -25.22 -15.26 19.71
CA GLN A 47 -24.92 -14.23 20.70
C GLN A 47 -23.47 -13.78 20.58
N PHE A 48 -22.55 -14.73 20.44
CA PHE A 48 -21.14 -14.44 20.18
C PHE A 48 -20.97 -13.65 18.89
N ILE A 49 -21.59 -14.07 17.78
CA ILE A 49 -21.43 -13.41 16.48
C ILE A 49 -21.99 -11.98 16.50
N GLY A 50 -23.19 -11.79 17.05
CA GLY A 50 -23.80 -10.46 17.18
C GLY A 50 -22.89 -9.49 17.96
N LYS A 51 -22.38 -9.94 19.11
CA LYS A 51 -21.45 -9.15 19.92
C LYS A 51 -20.13 -8.90 19.20
N PHE A 52 -19.55 -9.93 18.57
CA PHE A 52 -18.27 -9.84 17.89
C PHE A 52 -18.30 -8.82 16.74
N LEU A 53 -19.36 -8.83 15.92
CA LEU A 53 -19.49 -7.92 14.79
C LEU A 53 -19.61 -6.46 15.25
N LEU A 54 -20.46 -6.19 16.24
CA LEU A 54 -20.64 -4.85 16.82
C LEU A 54 -19.32 -4.34 17.41
N GLU A 55 -18.74 -5.10 18.33
CA GLU A 55 -17.59 -4.65 19.09
C GLU A 55 -16.32 -4.57 18.22
N SER A 56 -16.17 -5.45 17.22
CA SER A 56 -15.07 -5.35 16.26
C SER A 56 -15.20 -4.10 15.39
N ALA A 57 -16.41 -3.70 15.00
CA ALA A 57 -16.63 -2.50 14.19
C ALA A 57 -16.31 -1.23 15.01
N GLU A 58 -16.86 -1.12 16.22
CA GLU A 58 -16.65 0.03 17.12
C GLU A 58 -15.17 0.23 17.46
N ARG A 59 -14.44 -0.85 17.77
CA ARG A 59 -13.01 -0.80 18.09
C ARG A 59 -12.17 -0.38 16.88
N LEU A 60 -12.51 -0.85 15.68
CA LEU A 60 -11.82 -0.46 14.45
C LEU A 60 -12.10 1.00 14.09
N GLU A 61 -13.34 1.46 14.21
CA GLU A 61 -13.72 2.85 13.99
C GLU A 61 -12.99 3.80 14.94
N THR A 62 -13.03 3.51 16.24
CA THR A 62 -12.34 4.30 17.28
C THR A 62 -10.85 4.40 16.97
N ARG A 63 -10.24 3.29 16.59
CA ARG A 63 -8.81 3.25 16.26
C ARG A 63 -8.48 4.04 14.99
N HIS A 64 -9.30 3.88 13.95
CA HIS A 64 -9.16 4.62 12.70
C HIS A 64 -9.25 6.13 12.94
N LYS A 65 -10.27 6.57 13.70
CA LYS A 65 -10.47 7.97 14.06
C LYS A 65 -9.27 8.53 14.83
N ASN A 66 -8.86 7.89 15.92
CA ASN A 66 -7.75 8.35 16.74
C ASN A 66 -6.45 8.50 15.96
N PHE A 67 -6.16 7.57 15.05
CA PHE A 67 -4.95 7.64 14.25
C PHE A 67 -5.04 8.70 13.16
N THR A 68 -6.18 8.82 12.48
CA THR A 68 -6.41 9.84 11.45
C THR A 68 -6.35 11.25 12.03
N ASP A 69 -6.97 11.47 13.20
CA ASP A 69 -6.90 12.74 13.92
C ASP A 69 -5.45 13.09 14.29
N GLY A 70 -4.66 12.10 14.71
CA GLY A 70 -3.23 12.26 14.98
C GLY A 70 -2.40 12.65 13.75
N LEU A 71 -2.76 12.14 12.57
CA LEU A 71 -2.12 12.52 11.29
C LEU A 71 -2.54 13.92 10.84
N HIS A 72 -3.82 14.26 10.97
CA HIS A 72 -4.35 15.59 10.64
C HIS A 72 -3.68 16.70 11.46
N GLN A 73 -3.35 16.45 12.73
CA GLN A 73 -2.62 17.40 13.58
C GLN A 73 -1.24 17.79 13.03
N VAL A 74 -0.64 16.95 12.17
CA VAL A 74 0.64 17.23 11.51
C VAL A 74 0.49 17.52 10.01
N GLY A 75 -0.73 17.82 9.56
CA GLY A 75 -1.03 18.20 8.18
C GLY A 75 -1.04 17.04 7.18
N ILE A 76 -0.93 15.79 7.64
CA ILE A 76 -1.02 14.62 6.75
C ILE A 76 -2.48 14.24 6.56
N LYS A 77 -2.94 14.25 5.32
CA LYS A 77 -4.29 13.83 4.94
C LYS A 77 -4.35 12.31 4.72
N CYS A 78 -5.54 11.75 4.87
CA CYS A 78 -5.83 10.36 4.54
C CYS A 78 -7.02 10.29 3.58
N LEU A 79 -7.05 9.29 2.70
CA LEU A 79 -8.25 8.98 1.93
C LEU A 79 -9.38 8.61 2.88
N SER A 80 -10.56 9.19 2.67
CA SER A 80 -11.75 8.82 3.43
C SER A 80 -12.11 7.37 3.14
N GLY A 81 -12.09 6.54 4.18
CA GLY A 81 -12.47 5.13 4.14
C GLY A 81 -13.34 4.77 5.32
N ASN A 82 -14.22 3.78 5.13
CA ASN A 82 -15.16 3.29 6.14
C ASN A 82 -14.91 1.82 6.52
N ALA A 83 -13.89 1.18 5.96
CA ALA A 83 -13.63 -0.24 6.14
C ALA A 83 -12.13 -0.57 6.03
N GLY A 84 -11.79 -1.78 6.45
CA GLY A 84 -10.44 -2.32 6.37
C GLY A 84 -9.69 -2.29 7.70
N LEU A 85 -8.43 -2.72 7.65
CA LEU A 85 -7.52 -2.82 8.80
C LEU A 85 -6.34 -1.84 8.69
N PHE A 86 -6.46 -0.91 7.75
CA PHE A 86 -5.45 0.03 7.32
C PHE A 86 -6.11 1.32 6.85
N LEU A 87 -5.30 2.34 6.63
CA LEU A 87 -5.68 3.59 5.98
C LEU A 87 -4.74 3.89 4.82
N TRP A 88 -5.18 4.80 3.96
CA TRP A 88 -4.43 5.27 2.79
C TRP A 88 -3.97 6.71 3.04
N MET A 89 -2.69 6.85 3.41
CA MET A 89 -2.07 8.10 3.81
C MET A 89 -1.50 8.84 2.61
N ASP A 90 -1.75 10.14 2.53
CA ASP A 90 -1.26 11.02 1.46
C ASP A 90 0.00 11.76 1.91
N LEU A 91 1.15 11.40 1.32
CA LEU A 91 2.44 12.07 1.54
C LEU A 91 2.95 12.77 0.27
N ARG A 92 2.07 13.07 -0.70
CA ARG A 92 2.46 13.70 -1.97
C ARG A 92 3.18 15.03 -1.77
N GLU A 93 2.76 15.83 -0.80
CA GLU A 93 3.39 17.12 -0.45
C GLU A 93 4.83 16.97 0.08
N LEU A 94 5.22 15.77 0.53
CA LEU A 94 6.58 15.48 1.02
C LEU A 94 7.50 14.89 -0.07
N LEU A 95 6.97 14.62 -1.26
CA LEU A 95 7.78 14.18 -2.39
C LEU A 95 8.52 15.36 -3.02
N MET A 96 9.76 15.11 -3.43
CA MET A 96 10.54 16.09 -4.20
C MET A 96 10.01 16.21 -5.64
N GLU A 97 9.56 15.08 -6.20
CA GLU A 97 9.04 14.93 -7.56
C GLU A 97 7.94 13.86 -7.53
N SER A 98 6.95 13.96 -8.43
CA SER A 98 5.87 12.97 -8.53
C SER A 98 6.33 11.75 -9.34
N THR A 99 7.31 11.02 -8.82
CA THR A 99 7.92 9.84 -9.45
C THR A 99 7.97 8.67 -8.47
N VAL A 100 7.97 7.44 -9.01
CA VAL A 100 8.06 6.21 -8.19
C VAL A 100 9.41 6.12 -7.47
N GLU A 101 10.46 6.66 -8.09
CA GLU A 101 11.79 6.76 -7.52
C GLU A 101 11.80 7.66 -6.27
N ALA A 102 11.11 8.81 -6.34
CA ALA A 102 10.95 9.70 -5.20
C ALA A 102 10.13 9.06 -4.08
N GLU A 103 9.04 8.35 -4.40
CA GLU A 103 8.26 7.58 -3.43
C GLU A 103 9.12 6.50 -2.75
N THR A 104 9.93 5.77 -3.52
CA THR A 104 10.82 4.74 -3.01
C THR A 104 11.90 5.32 -2.09
N ALA A 105 12.45 6.48 -2.44
CA ALA A 105 13.42 7.19 -1.61
C ALA A 105 12.78 7.65 -0.28
N LEU A 106 11.57 8.20 -0.34
CA LEU A 106 10.81 8.59 0.85
C LEU A 106 10.52 7.39 1.75
N TRP A 107 10.05 6.29 1.16
CA TRP A 107 9.78 5.03 1.84
C TRP A 107 11.01 4.48 2.57
N ARG A 108 12.17 4.46 1.92
CA ARG A 108 13.44 4.06 2.55
C ARG A 108 13.81 4.94 3.73
N GLY A 109 13.58 6.25 3.63
CA GLY A 109 13.76 7.18 4.74
C GLY A 109 12.84 6.86 5.93
N ILE A 110 11.55 6.64 5.67
CA ILE A 110 10.55 6.28 6.70
C ILE A 110 10.95 4.99 7.43
N ILE A 111 11.35 3.94 6.70
CA ILE A 111 11.77 2.67 7.31
C ILE A 111 13.08 2.83 8.07
N ASN A 112 14.12 3.40 7.46
CA ASN A 112 15.46 3.36 8.01
C ASN A 112 15.66 4.36 9.14
N GLU A 113 15.12 5.57 8.99
CA GLU A 113 15.34 6.67 9.93
C GLU A 113 14.26 6.71 11.02
N PHE A 114 12.99 6.48 10.65
CA PHE A 114 11.85 6.59 11.57
C PHE A 114 11.35 5.24 12.06
N LYS A 115 11.88 4.13 11.53
CA LYS A 115 11.56 2.77 11.97
C LYS A 115 10.07 2.48 11.91
N LEU A 116 9.42 2.95 10.85
CA LEU A 116 8.01 2.68 10.56
C LEU A 116 7.93 1.85 9.29
N ASN A 117 7.41 0.62 9.42
CA ASN A 117 7.17 -0.23 8.26
C ASN A 117 5.78 0.08 7.69
N VAL A 118 5.76 0.75 6.55
CA VAL A 118 4.55 1.09 5.78
C VAL A 118 4.73 0.60 4.35
N SER A 119 3.64 0.42 3.62
CA SER A 119 3.72 -0.05 2.22
C SER A 119 3.50 1.11 1.25
N PRO A 120 4.42 1.37 0.31
CA PRO A 120 4.26 2.44 -0.67
C PRO A 120 3.20 2.08 -1.72
N GLY A 121 2.55 3.07 -2.31
CA GLY A 121 1.45 2.92 -3.26
C GLY A 121 1.84 2.13 -4.51
N SER A 122 3.09 2.29 -4.98
CA SER A 122 3.68 1.51 -6.06
C SER A 122 3.62 0.00 -5.84
N SER A 123 3.67 -0.49 -4.60
CA SER A 123 3.52 -1.93 -4.28
C SER A 123 2.12 -2.47 -4.58
N PHE A 124 1.14 -1.59 -4.78
CA PHE A 124 -0.25 -1.92 -5.12
C PHE A 124 -0.62 -1.41 -6.51
N HIS A 125 0.37 -1.10 -7.35
CA HIS A 125 0.18 -0.54 -8.69
C HIS A 125 -0.63 0.78 -8.70
N CYS A 126 -0.49 1.61 -7.67
CA CYS A 126 -1.05 2.95 -7.67
C CYS A 126 -0.42 3.79 -8.79
N SER A 127 -1.27 4.44 -9.59
CA SER A 127 -0.81 5.27 -10.72
C SER A 127 -0.16 6.58 -10.29
N GLU A 128 -0.52 7.08 -9.11
CA GLU A 128 0.01 8.33 -8.56
C GLU A 128 1.02 8.04 -7.44
N PRO A 129 2.28 8.51 -7.53
CA PRO A 129 3.23 8.37 -6.45
C PRO A 129 2.87 9.23 -5.23
N GLY A 130 3.21 8.76 -4.03
CA GLY A 130 3.08 9.50 -2.76
C GLY A 130 2.03 8.95 -1.82
N TRP A 131 1.35 7.87 -2.20
CA TRP A 131 0.37 7.19 -1.36
C TRP A 131 1.02 6.08 -0.53
N PHE A 132 0.57 5.89 0.71
CA PHE A 132 1.11 4.86 1.60
C PHE A 132 0.01 4.14 2.38
N ARG A 133 0.07 2.81 2.41
CA ARG A 133 -0.78 1.97 3.25
C ARG A 133 -0.19 1.84 4.65
N VAL A 134 -0.98 2.19 5.67
CA VAL A 134 -0.59 2.04 7.08
C VAL A 134 -1.58 1.13 7.79
N CYS A 135 -1.11 -0.01 8.28
CA CYS A 135 -1.94 -0.95 9.05
C CYS A 135 -2.11 -0.46 10.48
N ILE A 136 -3.35 -0.49 10.98
CA ILE A 136 -3.69 0.03 12.32
C ILE A 136 -4.26 -1.04 13.25
N ALA A 137 -4.72 -2.19 12.73
CA ALA A 137 -5.49 -3.16 13.52
C ALA A 137 -4.65 -4.21 14.28
N ASN A 138 -3.32 -4.17 14.22
CA ASN A 138 -2.44 -5.22 14.76
C ASN A 138 -1.61 -4.81 15.99
N MET A 139 -1.63 -3.53 16.37
CA MET A 139 -0.81 -3.00 17.48
C MET A 139 -1.68 -2.50 18.64
N ASN A 140 -1.09 -2.37 19.83
CA ASN A 140 -1.74 -1.73 20.98
C ASN A 140 -1.69 -0.20 20.86
N GLU A 141 -2.44 0.49 21.74
CA GLU A 141 -2.57 1.94 21.70
C GLU A 141 -1.24 2.66 21.98
N GLU A 142 -0.40 2.11 22.85
CA GLU A 142 0.92 2.64 23.19
C GLU A 142 1.83 2.68 21.95
N THR A 143 1.87 1.57 21.20
CA THR A 143 2.66 1.49 19.97
C THR A 143 2.14 2.47 18.91
N MET A 144 0.83 2.66 18.83
CA MET A 144 0.21 3.64 17.92
C MET A 144 0.59 5.08 18.28
N LYS A 145 0.64 5.42 19.58
CA LYS A 145 1.11 6.72 20.06
C LYS A 145 2.59 6.94 19.71
N VAL A 146 3.44 5.92 19.88
CA VAL A 146 4.85 5.98 19.47
C VAL A 146 4.99 6.17 17.96
N ALA A 147 4.18 5.47 17.16
CA ALA A 147 4.17 5.63 15.71
C ALA A 147 3.79 7.07 15.31
N LEU A 148 2.71 7.62 15.87
CA LEU A 148 2.31 9.00 15.63
C LEU A 148 3.41 9.98 16.03
N ALA A 149 4.04 9.81 17.20
CA ALA A 149 5.15 10.67 17.64
C ALA A 149 6.32 10.67 16.63
N ARG A 150 6.68 9.50 16.11
CA ARG A 150 7.71 9.36 15.07
C ARG A 150 7.31 10.04 13.76
N ILE A 151 6.04 9.94 13.36
CA ILE A 151 5.50 10.64 12.19
C ILE A 151 5.57 12.16 12.40
N ARG A 152 5.24 12.67 13.60
CA ARG A 152 5.36 14.12 13.87
C ARG A 152 6.79 14.61 13.70
N GLU A 153 7.75 13.87 14.23
CA GLU A 153 9.18 14.21 14.07
C GLU A 153 9.64 14.12 12.61
N PHE A 154 9.14 13.13 11.86
CA PHE A 154 9.38 13.01 10.43
C PHE A 154 8.88 14.22 9.63
N VAL A 155 7.64 14.65 9.87
CA VAL A 155 7.06 15.81 9.20
C VAL A 155 7.83 17.07 9.56
N ARG A 156 8.13 17.29 10.84
CA ARG A 156 8.89 18.45 11.32
C ARG A 156 10.25 18.55 10.60
N ARG A 157 11.00 17.44 10.55
CA ARG A 157 12.34 17.42 9.93
C ARG A 157 12.31 17.62 8.42
N ASN A 158 11.28 17.13 7.73
CA ASN A 158 11.17 17.29 6.27
C ASN A 158 10.55 18.63 5.87
N GLY A 159 9.64 19.19 6.67
CA GLY A 159 9.15 20.56 6.52
C GLY A 159 10.28 21.58 6.61
N ASP A 160 11.18 21.44 7.59
CA ASP A 160 12.36 22.30 7.72
C ASP A 160 13.29 22.21 6.49
N LYS A 161 13.43 21.02 5.89
CA LYS A 161 14.26 20.79 4.69
C LYS A 161 13.63 21.37 3.43
N LEU A 162 12.31 21.25 3.26
CA LEU A 162 11.56 21.84 2.15
C LEU A 162 11.66 23.38 2.20
N ASN A 163 11.41 23.98 3.38
CA ASN A 163 11.53 25.42 3.60
C ASN A 163 12.96 25.96 3.35
N ARG A 164 14.00 25.22 3.74
CA ARG A 164 15.40 25.59 3.45
C ARG A 164 15.73 25.51 1.96
N LYS A 165 15.21 24.51 1.23
CA LYS A 165 15.40 24.41 -0.22
C LYS A 165 14.67 25.51 -0.98
N GLU A 166 13.47 25.90 -0.57
CA GLU A 166 12.77 27.05 -1.16
C GLU A 166 13.52 28.36 -0.93
N LYS A 167 14.05 28.60 0.28
CA LYS A 167 14.90 29.77 0.56
C LYS A 167 16.18 29.77 -0.28
N CYS A 168 16.81 28.60 -0.48
CA CYS A 168 18.02 28.48 -1.30
C CYS A 168 17.72 28.64 -2.81
N ARG A 169 16.56 28.17 -3.29
CA ARG A 169 16.07 28.40 -4.66
C ARG A 169 15.71 29.87 -4.89
N GLN A 170 15.15 30.56 -3.90
CA GLN A 170 14.88 32.00 -3.97
C GLN A 170 16.15 32.84 -4.00
N SER A 171 17.24 32.41 -3.35
CA SER A 171 18.53 33.11 -3.43
C SER A 171 19.26 32.92 -4.76
N ASP A 172 18.84 31.98 -5.61
CA ASP A 172 19.47 31.69 -6.91
C ASP A 172 18.59 32.09 -8.12
N LEU A 173 17.60 32.99 -7.90
CA LEU A 173 16.82 33.59 -8.98
C LEU A 173 17.59 34.75 -9.65
N ARG A 174 18.76 34.45 -10.25
CA ARG A 174 19.30 35.26 -11.35
C ARG A 174 18.92 34.60 -12.67
N LEU A 175 17.80 35.04 -13.25
CA LEU A 175 17.48 34.82 -14.66
C LEU A 175 18.62 35.38 -15.52
N ARG A 176 19.51 34.51 -16.01
CA ARG A 176 20.40 34.79 -17.13
C ARG A 176 19.80 34.18 -18.39
N LEU A 177 18.98 34.96 -19.08
CA LEU A 177 18.62 34.68 -20.46
C LEU A 177 19.84 34.99 -21.34
N SER A 178 20.55 33.96 -21.80
CA SER A 178 21.50 34.10 -22.90
C SER A 178 20.91 33.49 -24.16
N PHE A 179 20.39 34.36 -25.03
CA PHE A 179 20.15 34.06 -26.43
C PHE A 179 21.50 33.88 -27.16
N ARG A 180 21.73 32.73 -27.80
CA ARG A 180 22.57 32.64 -29.01
C ARG A 180 22.03 31.57 -29.97
N ARG A 181 22.02 31.95 -31.26
CA ARG A 181 21.44 31.28 -32.44
C ARG A 181 22.26 30.07 -32.93
N MET A 182 21.53 29.21 -33.67
CA MET A 182 21.86 28.21 -34.70
C MET A 182 23.19 28.39 -35.46
N ASP A 183 23.98 27.30 -35.61
CA ASP A 183 24.15 26.48 -36.84
C ASP A 183 25.49 25.70 -36.85
N ASP A 184 25.42 24.38 -37.13
CA ASP A 184 26.43 23.49 -37.74
C ASP A 184 25.85 22.04 -37.67
N VAL A 185 25.17 21.49 -38.68
CA VAL A 185 25.61 20.96 -39.99
C VAL A 185 26.59 19.77 -39.88
N LEU A 186 26.12 18.62 -40.44
CA LEU A 186 26.86 17.43 -40.89
C LEU A 186 27.48 16.47 -39.85
N ARG A 187 26.74 15.40 -39.50
CA ARG A 187 27.17 13.99 -39.66
C ARG A 187 26.04 13.00 -39.29
N SER A 188 25.36 12.50 -40.32
CA SER A 188 24.64 11.20 -40.35
C SER A 188 25.64 10.02 -40.25
N PRO A 189 25.25 8.74 -40.00
CA PRO A 189 23.99 8.13 -40.46
C PRO A 189 23.29 7.11 -39.53
N CYS A 190 22.11 6.73 -40.02
CA CYS A 190 21.15 5.74 -39.57
C CYS A 190 21.74 4.42 -39.06
N ILE A 191 21.11 3.85 -38.03
CA ILE A 191 21.12 2.41 -37.76
C ILE A 191 19.68 1.96 -37.53
N MET A 192 19.22 1.04 -38.39
CA MET A 192 18.01 0.25 -38.23
C MET A 192 18.28 -0.97 -37.32
N SER A 193 17.31 -1.30 -36.44
CA SER A 193 16.86 -2.62 -35.90
C SER A 193 17.89 -3.72 -35.51
N PRO A 194 17.60 -4.56 -34.48
CA PRO A 194 16.75 -5.74 -34.72
C PRO A 194 15.85 -6.21 -33.56
N HIS A 195 14.81 -6.93 -33.97
CA HIS A 195 13.87 -7.71 -33.19
C HIS A 195 14.52 -8.63 -32.15
N SER A 196 13.92 -8.71 -30.95
CA SER A 196 14.20 -9.77 -29.98
C SER A 196 13.29 -10.99 -30.23
N PRO A 197 13.82 -12.22 -30.22
CA PRO A 197 13.02 -13.43 -30.36
C PRO A 197 12.33 -13.79 -29.04
N ILE A 198 11.03 -14.06 -29.13
CA ILE A 198 10.19 -14.59 -28.04
C ILE A 198 10.56 -16.07 -27.83
N PRO A 199 10.98 -16.51 -26.63
CA PRO A 199 11.12 -17.94 -26.35
C PRO A 199 9.73 -18.57 -26.18
N GLN A 200 9.39 -19.53 -27.05
CA GLN A 200 8.21 -20.36 -26.90
C GLN A 200 8.39 -21.34 -25.73
N SER A 201 7.45 -21.30 -24.79
CA SER A 201 7.34 -22.25 -23.67
C SER A 201 6.80 -23.61 -24.16
N PRO A 202 7.37 -24.75 -23.74
CA PRO A 202 6.85 -26.06 -24.10
C PRO A 202 5.60 -26.39 -23.28
N LEU A 203 4.44 -26.29 -23.93
CA LEU A 203 3.17 -26.78 -23.41
C LEU A 203 3.16 -28.32 -23.40
N VAL A 204 2.84 -28.88 -22.24
CA VAL A 204 2.47 -30.29 -22.06
C VAL A 204 1.14 -30.54 -22.76
N GLN A 205 1.14 -31.36 -23.82
CA GLN A 205 -0.09 -31.88 -24.41
C GLN A 205 -0.69 -32.94 -23.50
N ALA A 206 -1.86 -32.65 -22.90
CA ALA A 206 -2.72 -33.67 -22.33
C ALA A 206 -3.47 -34.37 -23.47
N ARG A 207 -3.25 -35.68 -23.65
CA ARG A 207 -4.09 -36.52 -24.50
C ARG A 207 -5.30 -37.00 -23.69
N THR A 208 -6.47 -36.94 -24.33
CA THR A 208 -7.72 -37.60 -23.93
C THR A 208 -7.59 -39.12 -23.96
#